data_AF-A0A563W5M4-F1
#
_entry.id   AF-A0A563W5M4-F1
#
_cell.length_a   1.000
_cell.length_b   1.000
_cell.length_c   1.000
_cell.angle_alpha   90.00
_cell.angle_beta   90.00
_cell.angle_gamma   90.00
#
_symmetry.space_group_name_H-M   'P 1'
#
loop_
_entity.id
_entity.type
_entity.pdbx_description
1 polymer ?
#
loop_
_entity_poly.entity_id
_entity_poly.type
_entity_poly.pdbx_seq_one_letter_code
_entity_poly.pdbx_strand_id
1 'polypeptide(L)'
;MLLPDNAVSEADYWQGDRRKFLSDSQIKTIALFVFLYFLLFIVGVIITAAYGYSLPESLFEYASTLSTVGLSVGVTSADAPVGLLWTQIIGMFLGRLEFFTVFIGTIRLCQDAFPVIFGKKQ
;
A
#
# COMPACT_ATOMS: atom_id res chain seq x y z
N MET A 1 12.71 -25.37 -21.85
CA MET A 1 13.91 -24.53 -21.88
C MET A 1 14.69 -24.87 -20.61
N LEU A 2 15.61 -25.84 -20.71
CA LEU A 2 16.35 -26.39 -19.57
C LEU A 2 17.60 -25.56 -19.37
N LEU A 3 17.61 -24.71 -18.33
CA LEU A 3 18.83 -24.05 -17.87
C LEU A 3 19.56 -25.00 -16.90
N PRO A 4 20.90 -25.12 -16.97
CA PRO A 4 21.66 -25.95 -16.03
C PRO A 4 21.57 -25.41 -14.60
N ASP A 5 21.61 -26.30 -13.60
CA ASP A 5 21.41 -25.99 -12.17
C ASP A 5 22.40 -24.96 -11.59
N ASN A 6 23.49 -24.69 -12.32
CA ASN A 6 24.56 -23.77 -11.93
C ASN A 6 24.48 -22.42 -12.67
N ALA A 7 23.45 -22.20 -13.49
CA ALA A 7 23.23 -20.94 -14.18
C ALA A 7 22.72 -19.90 -13.18
N VAL A 8 23.57 -18.93 -12.85
CA VAL A 8 23.14 -17.73 -12.10
C VAL A 8 22.28 -16.90 -13.04
N SER A 9 20.98 -17.13 -12.98
CA SER A 9 19.99 -16.36 -13.73
C SER A 9 19.78 -15.02 -13.04
N GLU A 10 20.67 -14.07 -13.27
CA GLU A 10 20.41 -12.68 -12.88
C GLU A 10 19.32 -12.12 -13.79
N ALA A 11 18.17 -11.81 -13.21
CA ALA A 11 17.06 -11.22 -13.95
C ALA A 11 17.50 -9.85 -14.48
N ASP A 12 17.74 -9.76 -15.79
CA ASP A 12 18.12 -8.55 -16.49
C ASP A 12 16.88 -7.78 -16.93
N TYR A 13 16.92 -6.45 -16.75
CA TYR A 13 15.90 -5.56 -17.29
C TYR A 13 16.56 -4.47 -18.12
N TRP A 14 15.89 -4.10 -19.21
CA TRP A 14 16.33 -3.02 -20.07
C TRP A 14 15.85 -1.69 -19.50
N GLN A 15 16.79 -0.82 -19.08
CA GLN A 15 16.49 0.54 -18.67
C GLN A 15 17.09 1.51 -19.70
N GLY A 16 16.30 1.84 -20.72
CA GLY A 16 16.78 2.58 -21.90
C GLY A 16 17.80 1.76 -22.69
N ASP A 17 18.97 2.34 -22.98
CA ASP A 17 20.06 1.68 -23.72
C ASP A 17 21.00 0.80 -22.86
N ARG A 18 20.81 0.77 -21.52
CA ARG A 18 21.68 -0.02 -20.63
C ARG A 18 20.92 -1.18 -20.00
N ARG A 19 21.47 -2.38 -20.15
CA ARG A 19 21.06 -3.54 -19.35
C ARG A 19 21.50 -3.32 -17.91
N LYS A 20 20.55 -3.40 -16.99
CA LYS A 20 20.83 -3.42 -15.56
C LYS A 20 20.33 -4.72 -14.98
N PHE A 21 21.10 -5.25 -14.04
CA PHE A 21 20.71 -6.41 -13.26
C PHE A 21 19.85 -5.95 -12.08
N LEU A 22 18.81 -6.73 -11.76
CA LEU A 22 18.05 -6.51 -10.53
C LEU A 22 18.94 -6.79 -9.33
N SER A 23 19.28 -5.74 -8.59
CA SER A 23 19.99 -5.90 -7.32
C SER A 23 19.09 -6.51 -6.25
N ASP A 24 19.66 -7.30 -5.34
CA ASP A 24 18.95 -7.86 -4.19
C ASP A 24 18.22 -6.79 -3.36
N SER A 25 18.77 -5.58 -3.28
CA SER A 25 18.13 -4.43 -2.61
C SER A 25 16.83 -3.99 -3.29
N GLN A 26 16.78 -4.00 -4.62
CA GLN A 26 15.56 -3.66 -5.37
C GLN A 26 14.50 -4.74 -5.18
N ILE A 27 14.90 -6.02 -5.24
CA ILE A 27 13.98 -7.15 -5.02
C ILE A 27 13.34 -7.05 -3.63
N LYS A 28 14.15 -6.81 -2.59
CA LYS A 28 13.64 -6.61 -1.21
C LYS A 28 12.67 -5.43 -1.10
N THR A 29 12.96 -4.33 -1.78
CA THR A 29 12.11 -3.13 -1.76
C THR A 29 10.75 -3.40 -2.41
N ILE A 30 10.74 -4.06 -3.57
CA ILE A 30 9.51 -4.45 -4.27
C ILE A 30 8.72 -5.48 -3.44
N ALA A 31 9.39 -6.47 -2.87
CA ALA A 31 8.74 -7.48 -2.02
C ALA A 31 8.08 -6.83 -0.79
N LEU A 32 8.77 -5.89 -0.14
CA LEU A 32 8.22 -5.15 0.99
C LEU A 32 7.01 -4.30 0.59
N PHE A 33 7.07 -3.65 -0.57
CA PHE A 33 5.95 -2.90 -1.13
C PHE A 33 4.72 -3.79 -1.33
N VAL A 34 4.89 -4.92 -2.03
CA VAL A 34 3.83 -5.89 -2.30
C VAL A 34 3.26 -6.44 -1.00
N PHE A 35 4.11 -6.78 -0.04
CA PHE A 35 3.69 -7.26 1.28
C PHE A 35 2.82 -6.23 2.01
N LEU A 36 3.27 -4.98 2.06
CA LEU A 36 2.54 -3.90 2.74
C LEU A 36 1.21 -3.59 2.06
N TYR A 37 1.18 -3.63 0.72
CA TYR A 37 -0.04 -3.50 -0.06
C TYR A 37 -1.06 -4.57 0.32
N PHE A 38 -0.65 -5.85 0.29
CA PHE A 38 -1.54 -6.96 0.66
C PHE A 38 -1.97 -6.93 2.12
N LEU A 39 -1.07 -6.53 3.03
CA LEU A 39 -1.41 -6.38 4.45
C LEU A 39 -2.54 -5.36 4.64
N LEU A 40 -2.39 -4.18 4.06
CA LEU A 40 -3.41 -3.12 4.16
C LEU A 40 -4.69 -3.52 3.44
N PHE A 41 -4.59 -4.20 2.30
CA PHE A 41 -5.73 -4.78 1.60
C PHE A 41 -6.54 -5.71 2.51
N ILE A 42 -5.89 -6.70 3.13
CA ILE A 42 -6.55 -7.66 4.01
C ILE A 42 -7.18 -6.97 5.22
N VAL A 43 -6.46 -6.04 5.85
CA VAL A 43 -6.97 -5.28 7.01
C VAL A 43 -8.27 -4.54 6.65
N GLY A 44 -8.31 -3.85 5.51
CA GLY A 44 -9.51 -3.13 5.09
C GLY A 44 -10.67 -4.00 4.67
N VAL A 45 -10.38 -5.17 4.07
CA VAL A 45 -11.40 -6.18 3.78
C VAL A 45 -12.01 -6.71 5.06
N ILE A 46 -11.19 -6.98 6.09
CA ILE A 46 -11.68 -7.42 7.41
C ILE A 46 -12.57 -6.34 8.04
N ILE A 47 -12.16 -5.07 7.98
CA ILE A 47 -12.96 -3.97 8.54
C ILE A 47 -14.29 -3.86 7.80
N THR A 48 -14.28 -3.88 6.47
CA THR A 48 -15.51 -3.84 5.65
C THR A 48 -16.43 -5.03 5.96
N ALA A 49 -15.88 -6.24 6.04
CA ALA A 49 -16.64 -7.43 6.40
C ALA A 49 -17.19 -7.38 7.83
N ALA A 50 -16.47 -6.75 8.77
CA ALA A 50 -16.94 -6.56 10.15
C ALA A 50 -18.15 -5.62 10.24
N TYR A 51 -18.37 -4.75 9.25
CA TYR A 51 -19.60 -3.95 9.13
C TYR A 51 -20.80 -4.73 8.56
N GLY A 52 -20.65 -6.02 8.26
CA GLY A 52 -21.75 -6.91 7.86
C GLY A 52 -21.90 -7.10 6.35
N TYR A 53 -20.98 -6.58 5.54
CA TYR A 53 -20.97 -6.79 4.10
C TYR A 53 -20.44 -8.18 3.74
N SER A 54 -20.86 -8.70 2.58
CA SER A 54 -20.38 -10.01 2.14
C SER A 54 -18.88 -9.96 1.83
N LEU A 55 -18.19 -11.11 1.96
CA LEU A 55 -16.76 -11.19 1.68
C LEU A 55 -16.41 -10.79 0.24
N PRO A 56 -17.14 -11.23 -0.82
CA PRO A 56 -16.84 -10.83 -2.19
C PRO A 56 -17.01 -9.32 -2.43
N GLU A 57 -18.05 -8.71 -1.87
CA GLU A 57 -18.27 -7.26 -1.97
C GLU A 57 -17.17 -6.48 -1.24
N SER A 58 -16.77 -6.94 -0.04
CA SER A 58 -15.70 -6.34 0.76
C SER A 58 -14.35 -6.41 0.04
N LEU A 59 -14.05 -7.55 -0.60
CA LEU A 59 -12.84 -7.74 -1.40
C LEU A 59 -12.79 -6.79 -2.59
N PHE A 60 -13.87 -6.71 -3.36
CA PHE A 60 -13.94 -5.83 -4.52
C PHE A 60 -13.83 -4.37 -4.11
N GLU A 61 -14.57 -3.96 -3.09
CA GLU A 61 -14.58 -2.57 -2.67
C GLU A 61 -13.25 -2.10 -2.15
N TYR A 62 -12.65 -2.88 -1.27
CA TYR A 62 -11.40 -2.46 -0.70
C TYR A 62 -10.27 -2.52 -1.73
N ALA A 63 -10.37 -3.40 -2.74
CA ALA A 63 -9.43 -3.41 -3.87
C ALA A 63 -9.57 -2.13 -4.71
N SER A 64 -10.81 -1.72 -4.99
CA SER A 64 -11.13 -0.48 -5.72
C SER A 64 -10.68 0.76 -4.97
N THR A 65 -10.93 0.80 -3.65
CA THR A 65 -10.51 1.86 -2.74
C THR A 65 -8.98 1.98 -2.68
N LEU A 66 -8.28 0.87 -2.42
CA LEU A 66 -6.83 0.86 -2.27
C LEU A 66 -6.11 1.16 -3.59
N SER A 67 -6.68 0.75 -4.71
CA SER A 67 -6.15 1.05 -6.06
C SER A 67 -6.62 2.41 -6.59
N THR A 68 -7.43 3.16 -5.85
CA THR A 68 -8.05 4.42 -6.27
C THR A 68 -8.83 4.34 -7.59
N VAL A 69 -9.48 3.20 -7.84
CA VAL A 69 -10.29 2.95 -9.05
C VAL A 69 -11.65 3.65 -8.96
N GLY A 70 -12.23 3.75 -7.76
CA GLY A 70 -13.47 4.49 -7.51
C GLY A 70 -14.75 3.79 -7.98
N LEU A 71 -14.68 2.51 -8.32
CA LEU A 71 -15.85 1.68 -8.61
C LEU A 71 -16.40 1.06 -7.31
N SER A 72 -17.72 0.99 -7.19
CA SER A 72 -18.41 0.45 -6.02
C SER A 72 -19.45 -0.61 -6.43
N VAL A 73 -19.61 -1.65 -5.60
CA VAL A 73 -20.67 -2.67 -5.77
C VAL A 73 -21.89 -2.36 -4.89
N GLY A 74 -22.00 -1.16 -4.33
CA GLY A 74 -23.12 -0.72 -3.49
C GLY A 74 -22.84 -0.68 -1.98
N VAL A 75 -21.60 -0.94 -1.58
CA VAL A 75 -21.14 -0.82 -0.19
C VAL A 75 -20.79 0.64 0.15
N THR A 76 -20.13 1.34 -0.78
CA THR A 76 -19.80 2.76 -0.64
C THR A 76 -21.04 3.62 -0.95
N SER A 77 -21.74 4.05 0.11
CA SER A 77 -22.91 4.92 0.01
C SER A 77 -22.79 6.11 0.97
N ALA A 78 -23.53 7.19 0.73
CA ALA A 78 -23.54 8.36 1.61
C ALA A 78 -24.04 8.03 3.04
N ASP A 79 -24.86 6.98 3.15
CA ASP A 79 -25.41 6.47 4.42
C ASP A 79 -24.52 5.38 5.05
N ALA A 80 -23.35 5.10 4.47
CA ALA A 80 -22.43 4.10 5.01
C ALA A 80 -21.93 4.51 6.41
N PRO A 81 -21.59 3.53 7.28
CA PRO A 81 -21.06 3.80 8.60
C PRO A 81 -19.84 4.72 8.53
N VAL A 82 -19.79 5.73 9.41
CA VAL A 82 -18.71 6.73 9.43
C VAL A 82 -17.32 6.09 9.48
N GLY A 83 -17.17 4.99 10.24
CA GLY A 83 -15.90 4.27 10.30
C GLY A 83 -15.49 3.62 8.98
N LEU A 84 -16.45 3.11 8.19
CA LEU A 84 -16.18 2.55 6.87
C LEU A 84 -15.69 3.65 5.90
N LEU A 85 -16.35 4.80 5.91
CA LEU A 85 -15.94 5.95 5.09
C LEU A 85 -14.52 6.41 5.44
N TRP A 86 -14.18 6.48 6.72
CA TRP A 86 -12.82 6.83 7.14
C TRP A 86 -11.79 5.78 6.69
N THR A 87 -12.09 4.49 6.80
CA THR A 87 -11.19 3.46 6.29
C THR A 87 -10.99 3.55 4.79
N GLN A 88 -12.03 3.90 4.03
CA GLN A 88 -11.91 4.10 2.59
C GLN A 88 -11.11 5.34 2.24
N ILE A 89 -11.33 6.47 2.91
CA ILE A 89 -10.55 7.71 2.72
C ILE A 89 -9.07 7.45 2.98
N ILE A 90 -8.74 6.80 4.10
CA ILE A 90 -7.36 6.45 4.44
C ILE A 90 -6.78 5.49 3.39
N GLY A 91 -7.55 4.48 2.97
CA GLY A 91 -7.15 3.53 1.93
C GLY A 91 -6.84 4.20 0.59
N MET A 92 -7.70 5.11 0.11
CA MET A 92 -7.49 5.87 -1.12
C MET A 92 -6.28 6.81 -1.02
N PHE A 93 -6.11 7.47 0.13
CA PHE A 93 -4.96 8.34 0.38
C PHE A 93 -3.63 7.57 0.33
N LEU A 94 -3.58 6.42 1.02
CA LEU A 94 -2.41 5.52 1.01
C LEU A 94 -2.12 4.93 -0.37
N GLY A 95 -3.17 4.53 -1.09
CA GLY A 95 -3.07 3.99 -2.44
C GLY A 95 -2.43 4.95 -3.44
N ARG A 96 -2.72 6.26 -3.32
CA ARG A 96 -2.25 7.28 -4.25
C ARG A 96 -0.82 7.74 -4.03
N LEU A 97 -0.34 7.77 -2.78
CA LEU A 97 0.91 8.43 -2.42
C LEU A 97 2.15 7.51 -2.43
N GLU A 98 2.00 6.25 -2.82
CA GLU A 98 2.98 5.17 -2.59
C GLU A 98 3.27 5.00 -1.09
N PHE A 99 3.08 3.79 -0.57
CA PHE A 99 3.13 3.53 0.88
C PHE A 99 4.42 4.05 1.55
N PHE A 100 5.57 3.93 0.88
CA PHE A 100 6.85 4.40 1.43
C PHE A 100 6.88 5.91 1.66
N THR A 101 6.35 6.71 0.74
CA THR A 101 6.34 8.17 0.87
C THR A 101 5.47 8.59 2.05
N VAL A 102 4.31 7.95 2.25
CA VAL A 102 3.44 8.23 3.40
C VAL A 102 4.09 7.83 4.71
N PHE A 103 4.67 6.63 4.79
CA PHE A 103 5.34 6.16 6.01
C PHE A 103 6.57 7.00 6.36
N ILE A 104 7.47 7.23 5.40
CA ILE A 104 8.67 8.04 5.61
C ILE A 104 8.28 9.48 5.94
N GLY A 105 7.32 10.05 5.21
CA GLY A 105 6.80 11.40 5.43
C GLY A 105 6.20 11.56 6.83
N THR A 106 5.38 10.61 7.27
CA THR A 106 4.78 10.65 8.62
C THR A 106 5.83 10.52 9.71
N ILE A 107 6.80 9.60 9.56
CA ILE A 107 7.90 9.44 10.51
C ILE A 107 8.72 10.73 10.60
N ARG A 108 9.08 11.33 9.46
CA ARG A 108 9.85 12.59 9.42
C ARG A 108 9.06 13.74 10.04
N LEU A 109 7.78 13.87 9.68
CA LEU A 109 6.90 14.90 10.24
C LEU A 109 6.79 14.76 11.76
N CYS A 110 6.64 13.54 12.28
CA CYS A 110 6.62 13.28 13.72
C CYS A 110 7.97 13.60 14.37
N GLN A 111 9.09 13.24 13.74
CA GLN A 111 10.44 13.53 14.23
C GLN A 111 10.75 15.03 14.25
N ASP A 112 10.22 15.81 13.32
CA ASP A 112 10.39 17.25 13.26
C ASP A 112 9.40 17.99 14.19
N ALA A 113 8.18 17.48 14.33
CA ALA A 113 7.16 18.04 15.22
C ALA A 113 7.48 17.78 16.70
N PHE A 114 8.07 16.63 17.03
CA PHE A 114 8.45 16.27 18.40
C PHE A 114 9.36 17.31 19.07
N PRO A 115 10.49 17.76 18.49
CA PRO A 115 11.33 18.80 19.07
C PRO A 115 10.69 20.19 19.02
N VAL A 116 9.75 20.50 18.12
CA VAL A 116 9.03 21.78 18.12
C VAL A 116 7.99 21.85 19.26
N ILE A 117 7.37 20.71 19.60
CA ILE A 117 6.34 20.63 20.63
C ILE A 117 6.94 20.38 22.03
N PHE A 118 7.99 19.56 22.14
CA PHE A 118 8.67 19.24 23.41
C PHE A 118 9.95 20.06 23.65
N GLY A 119 10.49 20.74 22.64
CA GLY A 119 11.58 21.70 22.79
C GLY A 119 11.06 22.97 23.46
N LYS A 120 11.16 23.00 24.78
CA LYS A 120 11.00 24.18 25.63
C LYS A 120 11.51 25.46 24.95
N LYS A 121 10.62 26.46 24.92
CA LYS A 121 10.94 27.89 25.10
C LYS A 121 12.21 28.03 25.97
N GLN A 122 13.29 28.51 25.36
CA GLN A 122 14.23 29.40 26.08
C GLN A 122 13.59 30.78 26.14
#